data_AF-A0ABC9QIF9-F1
#
_entry.id   AF-A0ABC9QIF9-F1
#
_cell.length_a   1.000
_cell.length_b   1.000
_cell.length_c   1.000
_cell.angle_alpha   90.00
_cell.angle_beta   90.00
_cell.angle_gamma   90.00
#
_symmetry.space_group_name_H-M   'P 1'
#
loop_
_entity.id
_entity.type
_entity.pdbx_description
1 polymer ?
#
loop_
_entity_poly.entity_id
_entity_poly.type
_entity_poly.pdbx_seq_one_letter_code
_entity_poly.pdbx_strand_id
1 'polypeptide(L)' 'EFDKDIVFIVKSVTHPHTIKYLQKNNRAFILVSTYASFIQYLKLDYFGYFNMGFSVAHMNFLLTIHLKYKNIILIGQD' A
#
# COMPACT_ATOMS: atom_id res chain seq x y z
N GLU A 1 -10.53 -17.52 -6.53
CA GLU A 1 -9.70 -17.77 -7.73
C GLU A 1 -9.11 -16.49 -8.28
N PHE A 2 -9.93 -15.47 -8.59
CA PHE A 2 -9.46 -14.18 -9.11
C PHE A 2 -8.31 -13.53 -8.32
N ASP A 3 -8.43 -13.42 -6.99
CA ASP A 3 -7.39 -12.80 -6.15
C ASP A 3 -6.29 -13.78 -5.69
N LYS A 4 -6.19 -14.97 -6.30
CA LYS A 4 -5.17 -15.95 -5.89
C LYS A 4 -3.79 -15.38 -6.20
N ASP A 5 -2.87 -15.51 -5.24
CA ASP A 5 -1.48 -15.05 -5.34
C ASP A 5 -1.32 -13.52 -5.48
N ILE A 6 -2.38 -12.75 -5.19
CA ILE A 6 -2.34 -11.29 -5.09
C ILE A 6 -2.01 -10.89 -3.65
N VAL A 7 -1.02 -10.00 -3.48
CA VAL A 7 -0.72 -9.31 -2.22
C VAL A 7 -1.25 -7.89 -2.29
N PHE A 8 -2.21 -7.57 -1.41
CA PHE A 8 -2.78 -6.22 -1.32
C PHE A 8 -1.89 -5.33 -0.45
N ILE A 9 -1.43 -4.19 -0.96
CA ILE A 9 -0.67 -3.21 -0.18
C ILE A 9 -1.59 -2.03 0.10
N VAL A 10 -1.90 -1.78 1.38
CA VAL A 10 -2.92 -0.82 1.79
C VAL A 10 -2.37 0.18 2.81
N LYS A 11 -2.73 1.46 2.66
CA LYS A 11 -2.35 2.50 3.62
C LYS A 11 -3.01 2.22 4.99
N SER A 12 -2.28 2.46 6.07
CA SER A 12 -2.76 2.29 7.45
C SER A 12 -3.93 3.19 7.82
N VAL A 13 -4.14 4.27 7.06
CA VAL A 13 -5.25 5.22 7.20
C VAL A 13 -6.49 4.86 6.36
N THR A 14 -6.52 3.68 5.73
CA THR A 14 -7.72 3.20 5.01
C THR A 14 -8.90 2.98 5.97
N HIS A 15 -10.12 2.94 5.43
CA HIS A 15 -11.31 2.65 6.23
C HIS A 15 -11.21 1.25 6.87
N PRO A 16 -11.62 1.04 8.14
CA PRO A 16 -11.53 -0.27 8.80
C PRO A 16 -12.23 -1.42 8.06
N HIS A 17 -13.27 -1.11 7.27
CA HIS A 17 -13.93 -2.10 6.43
C HIS A 17 -13.01 -2.72 5.37
N THR A 18 -12.02 -2.00 4.85
CA THR A 18 -11.03 -2.55 3.92
C THR A 18 -10.36 -3.78 4.54
N ILE A 19 -9.89 -3.66 5.78
CA ILE A 19 -9.22 -4.75 6.49
C ILE A 19 -10.20 -5.86 6.82
N LYS A 20 -11.41 -5.51 7.28
CA LYS A 20 -12.47 -6.48 7.56
C LYS A 20 -12.77 -7.34 6.33
N TYR A 21 -12.85 -6.76 5.14
CA TYR A 21 -13.15 -7.49 3.90
C TYR A 21 -11.97 -8.33 3.41
N LEU A 22 -10.74 -7.81 3.50
CA LEU A 22 -9.54 -8.59 3.16
C LEU A 22 -9.41 -9.83 4.05
N GLN A 23 -9.62 -9.67 5.36
CA GLN A 23 -9.61 -10.77 6.32
C GLN A 23 -10.75 -11.76 6.09
N LYS A 24 -11.99 -11.27 5.92
CA LYS A 24 -13.17 -12.12 5.64
C LYS A 24 -12.97 -13.02 4.42
N ASN A 25 -12.25 -12.52 3.41
CA ASN A 25 -11.98 -13.24 2.16
C ASN A 25 -10.62 -13.96 2.14
N ASN A 26 -9.95 -14.08 3.30
CA ASN A 26 -8.65 -14.72 3.48
C ASN A 26 -7.58 -14.23 2.47
N ARG A 27 -7.51 -12.91 2.27
CA ARG A 27 -6.58 -12.26 1.34
C ARG A 27 -5.24 -11.97 2.02
N ALA A 28 -4.15 -12.13 1.29
CA ALA A 28 -2.83 -11.69 1.74
C ALA A 28 -2.73 -10.15 1.60
N PHE A 29 -2.35 -9.46 2.68
CA PHE A 29 -2.19 -8.02 2.62
C PHE A 29 -1.10 -7.50 3.55
N ILE A 30 -0.56 -6.33 3.21
CA ILE A 30 0.46 -5.59 3.96
C ILE A 30 -0.10 -4.19 4.25
N LEU A 31 0.02 -3.77 5.51
CA LEU A 31 -0.26 -2.39 5.91
C LEU A 31 1.00 -1.54 5.79
N VAL A 32 0.89 -0.42 5.06
CA VAL A 32 1.97 0.57 4.93
C VAL A 32 1.59 1.87 5.62
N SER A 33 2.52 2.43 6.37
CA SER A 33 2.32 3.69 7.05
C SER A 33 2.61 4.86 6.12
N THR A 34 1.84 5.94 6.26
CA THR A 34 2.11 7.22 5.59
C THR A 34 2.68 8.22 6.58
N TYR A 35 3.30 9.28 6.06
CA TYR A 35 3.65 10.44 6.86
C TYR A 35 2.38 11.08 7.44
N ALA A 36 2.28 11.08 8.77
CA ALA A 36 1.25 11.77 9.53
C ALA A 36 1.81 12.05 10.94
N SER A 37 1.45 13.17 11.55
CA SER A 37 1.99 13.60 12.85
C SER A 37 1.81 12.53 13.92
N PHE A 38 0.67 11.83 13.92
CA PHE A 38 0.40 10.73 14.84
C PHE A 38 1.33 9.53 14.62
N ILE A 39 1.56 9.13 13.37
CA ILE A 39 2.41 7.97 13.05
C ILE A 39 3.88 8.28 13.38
N GLN A 40 4.32 9.52 13.14
CA GLN A 40 5.65 10.00 13.56
C GLN A 40 5.80 10.05 15.07
N TYR A 41 4.77 10.52 15.78
CA TYR A 41 4.76 10.52 17.24
C TYR A 41 4.94 9.11 17.82
N LEU A 42 4.30 8.10 17.21
CA LEU A 42 4.45 6.70 17.60
C LEU A 42 5.81 6.09 17.24
N LYS A 43 6.67 6.79 16.48
CA LYS A 43 8.00 6.34 16.05
C LYS A 43 7.99 4.92 15.46
N LEU A 44 7.03 4.66 14.57
CA LEU A 44 6.91 3.37 13.87
C LEU A 44 7.93 3.26 12.73
N ASP A 45 9.16 3.69 12.98
CA ASP A 45 10.23 3.85 11.99
C ASP A 45 10.59 2.53 11.31
N TYR A 46 10.48 1.42 12.06
CA TYR A 46 10.71 0.06 11.54
C TYR A 46 9.72 -0.35 10.44
N PHE A 47 8.47 0.13 10.51
CA PHE A 47 7.43 -0.17 9.52
C PHE A 47 7.52 0.73 8.28
N GLY A 48 8.42 1.72 8.29
CA GLY A 48 8.68 2.64 7.19
C GLY A 48 7.58 3.68 7.00
N TYR A 49 7.97 4.92 6.72
CA TYR A 49 7.04 5.95 6.26
C TYR A 49 7.04 5.92 4.73
N PHE A 50 6.02 5.32 4.16
CA PHE A 50 5.90 5.15 2.72
C PHE A 50 5.14 6.34 2.13
N ASN A 51 5.88 7.35 1.68
CA ASN A 51 5.32 8.54 1.03
C ASN A 51 4.88 8.19 -0.39
N MET A 52 3.65 7.73 -0.55
CA MET A 52 3.15 7.15 -1.80
C MET A 52 2.32 8.12 -2.65
N GLY A 53 2.43 9.44 -2.42
CA GLY A 53 1.70 10.46 -3.17
C GLY A 53 0.19 10.48 -2.95
N PHE A 54 -0.50 11.28 -3.77
CA PHE A 54 -1.91 11.63 -3.59
C PHE A 54 -2.90 10.59 -4.13
N SER A 55 -2.50 9.77 -5.11
CA SER A 55 -3.34 8.74 -5.72
C SER A 55 -2.68 7.36 -5.71
N VAL A 56 -3.47 6.31 -5.98
CA VAL A 56 -2.97 4.93 -6.09
C VAL A 56 -2.00 4.78 -7.27
N ALA A 57 -2.15 5.58 -8.33
CA ALA A 57 -1.20 5.64 -9.45
C ALA A 57 0.22 6.02 -8.99
N HIS A 58 0.32 7.10 -8.19
CA HIS A 58 1.59 7.54 -7.60
C HIS A 58 2.17 6.46 -6.67
N MET A 59 1.30 5.80 -5.90
CA MET A 59 1.66 4.70 -5.01
C MET A 59 2.33 3.55 -5.78
N ASN A 60 1.70 3.13 -6.88
CA ASN A 60 2.19 2.06 -7.72
C ASN A 60 3.54 2.42 -8.34
N PHE A 61 3.66 3.62 -8.92
CA PHE A 61 4.91 4.07 -9.52
C PHE A 61 6.06 4.09 -8.49
N LEU A 62 5.88 4.74 -7.35
CA LEU A 62 6.94 4.82 -6.33
C LEU A 62 7.30 3.45 -5.75
N LEU A 63 6.33 2.55 -5.55
CA LEU A 63 6.60 1.18 -5.13
C LEU A 63 7.51 0.47 -6.14
N THR A 64 7.20 0.58 -7.43
CA THR A 64 8.01 -0.09 -8.47
C THR A 64 9.45 0.44 -8.54
N ILE A 65 9.65 1.73 -8.30
CA ILE A 65 10.98 2.36 -8.18
C ILE A 65 11.74 1.80 -6.96
N HIS A 66 11.09 1.71 -5.79
CA HIS A 66 11.71 1.17 -4.58
C HIS A 66 12.07 -0.32 -4.70
N LEU A 67 11.27 -1.09 -5.43
CA LEU A 67 11.55 -2.48 -5.78
C LEU A 67 12.59 -2.64 -6.89
N LYS A 68 13.10 -1.54 -7.45
CA LYS A 68 14.14 -1.49 -8.48
C LYS A 68 13.76 -2.22 -9.78
N TYR A 69 12.48 -2.19 -10.14
CA TYR A 69 12.06 -2.68 -11.45
C TYR A 69 12.60 -1.77 -12.56
N LYS A 70 13.24 -2.37 -13.56
CA LYS A 70 13.79 -1.63 -14.72
C LYS A 70 12.75 -1.27 -15.76
N ASN A 71 11.75 -2.14 -15.94
CA ASN A 71 10.69 -1.99 -16.93
C ASN A 71 9.37 -1.93 -16.19
N ILE A 72 8.61 -0.85 -16.38
CA ILE A 72 7.33 -0.60 -15.71
C ILE A 72 6.32 -0.24 -16.78
N ILE A 73 5.17 -0.92 -16.77
CA ILE A 73 4.03 -0.62 -17.65
C ILE A 73 2.88 -0.20 -16.74
N LEU A 74 2.41 1.03 -16.91
CA LEU A 74 1.23 1.57 -16.22
C LEU A 74 0.05 1.54 -17.18
N ILE A 75 -1.10 1.02 -16.72
CA ILE A 75 -2.33 0.87 -17.53
C ILE A 75 -3.46 1.58 -16.78
N GLY A 76 -4.28 2.36 -17.48
CA GLY A 76 -5.48 3.02 -16.93
C GLY A 76 -5.16 3.99 -15.78
N GLN A 77 -4.32 4.99 -16.04
CA GLN A 77 -3.93 6.01 -15.04
C GLN A 77 -4.77 7.29 -15.09
N ASP A 78 -5.69 7.38 -16.05
CA ASP A 78 -6.62 8.50 -16.23
C ASP A 78 -7.67 8.58 -15.09
#